data_AF-A0A7K3ZTW1-F1
#
_entry.id   AF-A0A7K3ZTW1-F1
#
_cell.length_a   1.000
_cell.length_b   1.000
_cell.length_c   1.000
_cell.angle_alpha   90.00
_cell.angle_beta   90.00
_cell.angle_gamma   90.00
#
_symmetry.space_group_name_H-M   'P 1'
#
loop_
_entity.id
_entity.type
_entity.pdbx_description
1 polymer ?
#
loop_
_entity_poly.entity_id
_entity_poly.type
_entity_poly.pdbx_seq_one_letter_code
_entity_poly.pdbx_strand_id
1 'polypeptide(L)' 'MDLLQSIALGLIQGTTEWLPISSTGHLRLAEYFFSLTVPLLFDVLLHLGTL' A
#
# COMPACT_ATOMS: atom_id res chain seq x y z
N MET A 1 8.84 -9.00 -1.23
CA MET A 1 7.69 -8.89 -0.31
C MET A 1 7.88 -9.94 0.77
N ASP A 2 8.37 -9.53 1.93
CA ASP A 2 8.24 -10.34 3.14
C ASP A 2 6.99 -9.93 3.92
N LEU A 3 6.66 -10.67 4.98
CA LEU A 3 5.47 -10.42 5.79
C LEU A 3 5.46 -9.01 6.38
N LEU A 4 6.61 -8.49 6.79
CA LEU A 4 6.71 -7.18 7.44
C LEU A 4 6.44 -6.05 6.45
N GLN A 5 6.94 -6.18 5.21
CA GLN A 5 6.64 -5.27 4.10
C GLN A 5 5.15 -5.30 3.74
N SER A 6 4.53 -6.49 3.69
CA SER A 6 3.09 -6.60 3.41
C SER A 6 2.24 -5.94 4.49
N ILE A 7 2.60 -6.11 5.77
CA ILE A 7 1.94 -5.44 6.90
C ILE A 7 2.11 -3.91 6.78
N ALA A 8 3.32 -3.44 6.50
CA ALA A 8 3.60 -2.01 6.37
C ALA A 8 2.78 -1.35 5.24
N LEU A 9 2.75 -1.97 4.05
CA LEU A 9 1.94 -1.47 2.92
C LEU A 9 0.44 -1.51 3.23
N GLY A 10 -0.03 -2.56 3.93
CA GLY A 10 -1.42 -2.65 4.39
C GLY A 10 -1.79 -1.55 5.39
N LEU A 11 -0.89 -1.20 6.32
CA LEU A 11 -1.09 -0.08 7.24
C LEU A 11 -1.10 1.27 6.50
N ILE A 12 -0.22 1.45 5.53
CA ILE A 12 -0.19 2.68 4.70
C ILE A 12 -1.51 2.81 3.94
N GLN A 13 -1.94 1.79 3.20
CA GLN A 13 -3.22 1.80 2.49
C GLN A 13 -4.40 2.02 3.46
N GLY A 14 -4.47 1.22 4.53
CA GLY A 14 -5.52 1.28 5.53
C GLY A 14 -5.67 2.62 6.23
N THR A 15 -4.56 3.32 6.47
CA THR A 15 -4.60 4.66 7.05
C THR A 15 -4.93 5.71 6.00
N THR A 16 -4.28 5.68 4.84
CA THR A 16 -4.37 6.75 3.84
C THR A 16 -5.63 6.73 2.98
N GLU A 17 -6.34 5.60 2.86
CA GLU A 17 -7.57 5.50 2.06
C GLU A 17 -8.70 6.38 2.59
N TRP A 18 -8.80 6.54 3.92
CA TRP A 18 -9.85 7.35 4.56
C TRP A 18 -9.49 8.82 4.71
N LEU A 19 -8.26 9.19 4.35
CA LEU A 19 -7.79 10.58 4.38
C LEU A 19 -7.78 11.13 2.95
N PRO A 20 -8.18 12.39 2.72
CA PRO A 20 -8.17 13.02 1.39
C PRO A 20 -6.74 13.44 0.98
N ILE A 21 -5.79 12.51 1.01
CA ILE A 21 -4.34 12.73 0.80
C ILE A 21 -3.72 11.80 -0.26
N SER A 22 -4.54 11.05 -1.01
CA SER A 22 -4.13 10.04 -2.01
C SER A 22 -3.39 8.83 -1.40
N SER A 23 -4.12 7.73 -1.20
CA SER A 23 -3.57 6.46 -0.74
C SER A 23 -2.60 5.84 -1.73
N THR A 24 -2.93 5.90 -3.02
CA THR A 24 -2.09 5.39 -4.11
C THR A 24 -0.73 6.09 -4.16
N GLY A 25 -0.69 7.40 -3.91
CA GLY A 25 0.57 8.14 -3.86
C GLY A 25 1.48 7.66 -2.74
N HIS A 26 0.93 7.48 -1.54
CA HIS A 26 1.68 7.01 -0.38
C HIS A 26 2.17 5.57 -0.53
N LEU A 27 1.35 4.67 -1.10
CA LEU A 27 1.77 3.32 -1.44
C LEU A 27 2.97 3.32 -2.41
N ARG A 28 2.90 4.08 -3.50
CA ARG A 28 4.00 4.16 -4.48
C ARG A 28 5.29 4.75 -3.90
N LEU A 29 5.17 5.75 -3.03
CA LEU A 29 6.31 6.31 -2.29
C LEU A 29 6.95 5.25 -1.38
N ALA A 30 6.13 4.50 -0.63
CA ALA A 30 6.64 3.43 0.23
C ALA A 30 7.32 2.32 -0.57
N GLU A 31 6.71 1.87 -1.67
CA GLU A 31 7.30 0.92 -2.61
C GLU A 31 8.67 1.39 -3.11
N TYR A 32 8.77 2.66 -3.51
CA TYR A 32 10.02 3.26 -3.97
C TYR A 32 11.09 3.27 -2.88
N PHE A 33 10.76 3.74 -1.66
CA PHE A 33 11.73 3.81 -0.56
C PHE A 33 12.20 2.42 -0.10
N PHE A 34 11.33 1.42 -0.15
CA PHE A 34 11.68 0.05 0.17
C PHE A 34 12.24 -0.75 -1.03
N SER A 35 12.39 -0.12 -2.21
CA SER A 35 12.83 -0.77 -3.45
C SER A 35 12.01 -2.02 -3.81
N LEU A 36 10.69 -1.92 -3.63
CA LEU A 36 9.75 -3.02 -3.83
C LEU A 36 9.15 -2.96 -5.23
N THR A 37 9.06 -4.12 -5.86
CA THR A 37 8.23 -4.34 -7.04
C THR A 37 6.99 -5.11 -6.60
N VAL A 38 5.87 -4.40 -6.52
CA VAL A 38 4.60 -4.93 -6.01
C VAL A 38 3.71 -5.31 -7.20
N PRO A 39 3.16 -6.54 -7.23
CA PRO A 39 2.21 -6.92 -8.27
C PRO A 39 0.93 -6.08 -8.19
N LEU A 40 0.38 -5.66 -9.34
CA LEU A 40 -0.89 -4.92 -9.40
C LEU A 40 -2.02 -5.60 -8.61
N LEU A 41 -2.07 -6.93 -8.61
CA LEU A 41 -3.06 -7.68 -7.86
C LEU A 41 -2.99 -7.39 -6.35
N PHE A 42 -1.80 -7.19 -5.79
CA PHE A 42 -1.63 -6.87 -4.37
C PHE A 42 -2.18 -5.48 -4.05
N ASP A 43 -1.89 -4.47 -4.89
CA ASP A 43 -2.44 -3.11 -4.74
C ASP A 43 -3.98 -3.14 -4.77
N VAL A 44 -4.55 -3.91 -5.69
CA VAL A 44 -6.01 -4.09 -5.80
C VAL A 44 -6.57 -4.78 -4.56
N LEU A 45 -5.91 -5.83 -4.04
CA LEU A 45 -6.35 -6.52 -2.83
C LEU A 45 -6.27 -5.64 -1.58
N LEU A 46 -5.21 -4.82 -1.46
CA LEU A 46 -5.10 -3.85 -0.38
C LEU A 46 -6.24 -2.83 -0.44
N HIS A 47 -6.52 -2.30 -1.64
CA HIS A 47 -7.62 -1.36 -1.84
C HIS A 47 -8.98 -2.01 -1.55
N LEU A 48 -9.22 -3.24 -2.02
CA LEU A 48 -10.42 -4.02 -1.70
C LEU A 48 -10.60 -4.24 -0.20
N GLY A 49 -9.50 -4.44 0.55
CA GLY A 49 -9.55 -4.58 2.00
C GLY A 49 -9.89 -3.29 2.76
N THR A 50 -9.85 -2.15 2.07
CA THR A 50 -10.15 -0.81 2.64
C THR A 50 -11.43 -0.18 2.11
N LEU A 51 -12.14 -0.84 1.18
CA LEU A 51 -13.49 -0.47 0.74
C LEU A 51 -14.54 -0.98 1.73
#